data_AF-A0A6V7KCB3-F1
#
_entry.id   AF-A0A6V7KCB3-F1
#
_cell.length_a   1.000
_cell.length_b   1.000
_cell.length_c   1.000
_cell.angle_alpha   90.00
_cell.angle_beta   90.00
_cell.angle_gamma   90.00
#
_symmetry.space_group_name_H-M   'P 1'
#
loop_
_entity.id
_entity.type
_entity.pdbx_description
1 polymer ?
#
loop_
_entity_poly.entity_id
_entity_poly.type
_entity_poly.pdbx_seq_one_letter_code
_entity_poly.pdbx_strand_id
1 'polypeptide(L)'
;MDRIYYMMTDERDKDAVTLEAMLTALGRQIQVSGCILRGSMTPEGDIFVMIQTTSTKASDLQTRACVAEMEKIVIRITEKSPKVMAEVPLGALTGAEIIDEPISSAASQKYSFIFLFFPVLIIGVVT
;
A
#
# COMPACT_ATOMS: atom_id res chain seq x y z
N MET A 1 15.26 12.40 11.87
CA MET A 1 14.23 13.34 12.37
C MET A 1 14.68 14.75 12.09
N ASP A 2 14.10 15.35 11.04
CA ASP A 2 14.61 16.56 10.42
C ASP A 2 14.23 17.84 11.20
N ARG A 3 15.17 18.79 11.27
CA ARG A 3 15.07 20.04 12.05
C ARG A 3 13.87 20.91 11.63
N ILE A 4 13.36 20.66 10.43
CA ILE A 4 12.30 21.39 9.75
C ILE A 4 10.94 21.20 10.45
N TYR A 5 10.67 20.00 11.00
CA TYR A 5 9.41 19.68 11.69
C TYR A 5 9.16 20.54 12.93
N TYR A 6 10.24 20.92 13.64
CA TYR A 6 10.16 21.74 14.84
C TYR A 6 10.18 23.26 14.56
N MET A 7 10.41 23.66 13.32
CA MET A 7 10.43 25.09 12.93
C MET A 7 9.08 25.58 12.40
N MET A 8 8.10 24.69 12.23
CA MET A 8 6.74 25.05 11.81
C MET A 8 5.91 25.40 13.05
N THR A 9 5.48 26.66 13.14
CA THR A 9 4.84 27.25 14.33
C THR A 9 3.32 27.20 14.33
N ASP A 10 2.67 27.01 13.17
CA ASP A 10 1.22 26.86 13.04
C ASP A 10 0.88 25.38 12.82
N GLU A 11 -0.01 24.83 13.65
CA GLU A 11 -0.48 23.43 13.53
C GLU A 11 -1.15 23.17 12.17
N ARG A 12 -1.74 24.20 11.55
CA ARG A 12 -2.36 24.09 10.22
C ARG A 12 -1.35 23.87 9.09
N ASP A 13 -0.13 24.39 9.25
CA ASP A 13 0.96 24.17 8.30
C ASP A 13 1.56 22.77 8.47
N LYS A 14 1.56 22.23 9.70
CA LYS A 14 1.91 20.82 9.96
C LYS A 14 0.88 19.86 9.38
N ASP A 15 -0.41 20.19 9.49
CA ASP A 15 -1.52 19.42 8.94
C ASP A 15 -1.49 19.34 7.40
N ALA A 16 -1.02 20.41 6.74
CA ALA A 16 -0.86 20.50 5.28
C ALA A 16 0.20 19.52 4.71
N VAL A 17 1.06 18.95 5.57
CA VAL A 17 2.14 18.01 5.21
C VAL A 17 1.99 16.69 5.98
N THR A 18 0.79 16.36 6.46
CA THR A 18 0.53 15.07 7.10
C THR A 18 0.56 13.92 6.09
N LEU A 19 0.94 12.74 6.58
CA LEU A 19 0.86 11.51 5.81
C LEU A 19 -0.56 11.28 5.25
N GLU A 20 -1.59 11.54 6.04
CA GLU A 20 -2.99 11.40 5.60
C GLU A 20 -3.34 12.34 4.44
N ALA A 21 -2.94 13.60 4.53
CA ALA A 21 -3.14 14.57 3.45
C ALA A 21 -2.41 14.15 2.17
N MET A 22 -1.17 13.65 2.29
CA MET A 22 -0.40 13.12 1.17
C MET A 22 -1.05 11.90 0.53
N LEU A 23 -1.45 10.90 1.32
CA LEU A 23 -2.08 9.69 0.80
C LEU A 23 -3.44 10.01 0.16
N THR A 24 -4.19 10.97 0.71
CA THR A 24 -5.45 11.44 0.13
C THR A 24 -5.22 12.15 -1.20
N ALA A 25 -4.21 13.03 -1.27
CA ALA A 25 -3.80 13.72 -2.48
C ALA A 25 -3.33 12.76 -3.58
N LEU A 26 -2.49 11.78 -3.23
CA LEU A 26 -2.08 10.71 -4.15
C LEU A 26 -3.27 9.85 -4.60
N GLY A 27 -4.18 9.52 -3.68
CA GLY A 27 -5.40 8.77 -4.00
C GLY A 27 -6.28 9.46 -5.04
N ARG A 28 -6.34 10.79 -5.03
CA ARG A 28 -7.06 11.59 -6.04
C ARG A 28 -6.42 11.51 -7.44
N GLN A 29 -5.16 11.10 -7.55
CA GLN A 29 -4.49 10.94 -8.85
C GLN A 29 -4.90 9.65 -9.59
N ILE A 30 -5.50 8.69 -8.87
CA ILE A 30 -5.98 7.41 -9.40
C ILE A 30 -7.30 7.63 -10.14
N GLN A 31 -7.33 7.22 -11.41
CA GLN A 31 -8.52 7.40 -12.26
C GLN A 31 -9.34 6.12 -12.40
N VAL A 32 -8.75 4.96 -12.09
CA VAL A 32 -9.41 3.65 -12.21
C VAL A 32 -10.23 3.36 -10.96
N SER A 33 -11.53 3.12 -11.16
CA SER A 33 -12.44 2.68 -10.11
C SER A 33 -12.06 1.29 -9.60
N GLY A 34 -12.09 1.08 -8.28
CA GLY A 34 -11.78 -0.22 -7.70
C GLY A 34 -10.30 -0.43 -7.39
N CYS A 35 -9.47 0.61 -7.53
CA CYS A 35 -8.14 0.67 -6.94
C CYS A 35 -8.18 1.51 -5.67
N ILE A 36 -7.42 1.12 -4.65
CA ILE A 36 -7.25 1.86 -3.40
C ILE A 36 -5.76 2.02 -3.11
N LEU A 37 -5.40 3.24 -2.70
CA LEU A 37 -4.06 3.58 -2.27
C LEU A 37 -3.95 3.39 -0.75
N ARG A 38 -2.91 2.70 -0.33
CA ARG A 38 -2.51 2.58 1.08
C ARG A 38 -1.06 3.01 1.21
N GLY A 39 -0.70 3.55 2.35
CA GLY A 39 0.69 3.86 2.61
C GLY A 39 0.97 4.12 4.07
N SER A 40 2.25 4.17 4.38
CA SER A 40 2.80 4.40 5.70
C SER A 40 4.14 5.10 5.60
N MET A 41 4.52 5.84 6.63
CA MET A 41 5.88 6.38 6.75
C MET A 41 6.82 5.28 7.26
N THR A 42 8.00 5.16 6.66
CA THR A 42 9.05 4.25 7.10
C THR A 42 9.86 4.86 8.24
N PRO A 43 10.63 4.06 9.01
CA PRO A 43 11.52 4.58 10.05
C PRO A 43 12.57 5.57 9.53
N GLU A 44 12.96 5.43 8.26
CA GLU A 44 13.91 6.29 7.56
C GLU A 44 13.32 7.66 7.20
N GLY A 45 11.99 7.80 7.29
CA GLY A 45 11.26 9.03 6.96
C GLY A 45 10.71 9.05 5.53
N ASP A 46 10.88 7.96 4.78
CA ASP A 46 10.30 7.80 3.45
C ASP A 46 8.82 7.41 3.54
N ILE A 47 8.09 7.57 2.44
CA ILE A 47 6.68 7.17 2.35
C ILE A 47 6.58 5.94 1.47
N PHE A 48 6.20 4.83 2.09
CA PHE A 48 5.86 3.61 1.38
C PHE A 48 4.40 3.65 0.95
N VAL A 49 4.14 3.39 -0.34
CA VAL A 49 2.79 3.40 -0.91
C VAL A 49 2.55 2.13 -1.71
N MET A 50 1.36 1.57 -1.57
CA MET A 50 0.88 0.41 -2.32
C MET A 50 -0.50 0.72 -2.91
N ILE A 51 -0.68 0.41 -4.20
CA ILE A 51 -1.98 0.47 -4.86
C ILE A 51 -2.45 -0.95 -5.13
N GLN A 52 -3.65 -1.26 -4.65
CA GLN A 52 -4.24 -2.58 -4.79
C GLN A 52 -5.70 -2.48 -5.21
N THR A 53 -6.26 -3.59 -5.66
CA THR A 53 -7.68 -3.69 -5.95
C THR A 53 -8.50 -3.67 -4.65
N THR A 54 -9.70 -3.09 -4.69
CA THR A 54 -10.64 -3.09 -3.56
C THR A 54 -11.33 -4.45 -3.40
N SER A 55 -11.40 -5.23 -4.48
CA SER A 55 -12.02 -6.56 -4.51
C SER A 55 -11.01 -7.64 -4.17
N THR A 56 -11.37 -8.52 -3.23
CA THR A 56 -10.58 -9.72 -2.89
C THR A 56 -10.58 -10.80 -3.97
N LYS A 57 -11.47 -10.68 -4.97
CA LYS A 57 -11.54 -11.54 -6.16
C LYS A 57 -11.42 -10.70 -7.43
N ALA A 58 -10.41 -9.84 -7.47
CA ALA A 58 -10.15 -9.02 -8.66
C ALA A 58 -9.72 -9.89 -9.84
N SER A 59 -10.14 -9.52 -11.05
CA SER A 59 -9.63 -10.16 -12.26
C SER A 59 -8.20 -9.70 -12.57
N ASP A 60 -7.45 -10.49 -13.34
CA ASP A 60 -6.10 -10.14 -13.76
C ASP A 60 -6.05 -8.76 -14.46
N LEU A 61 -7.10 -8.42 -15.20
CA LEU A 61 -7.23 -7.13 -15.86
C LEU A 61 -7.39 -5.99 -14.86
N GLN A 62 -8.16 -6.18 -13.78
CA GLN A 62 -8.31 -5.18 -12.72
C GLN A 62 -7.00 -4.97 -11.95
N THR A 63 -6.29 -6.06 -11.64
CA THR A 63 -4.99 -5.99 -10.98
C THR A 63 -3.97 -5.25 -11.85
N ARG A 64 -3.88 -5.59 -13.14
CA ARG A 64 -3.01 -4.89 -14.09
C ARG A 64 -3.38 -3.42 -14.25
N ALA A 65 -4.67 -3.08 -14.21
CA ALA A 65 -5.10 -1.69 -14.26
C ALA A 65 -4.62 -0.89 -13.03
N CYS A 66 -4.69 -1.46 -11.82
CA CYS A 66 -4.18 -0.79 -10.63
C CYS A 66 -2.64 -0.64 -10.64
N VAL A 67 -1.92 -1.63 -11.17
CA VAL A 67 -0.45 -1.52 -11.36
C VAL A 67 -0.12 -0.38 -12.33
N ALA A 68 -0.85 -0.28 -13.45
CA ALA A 68 -0.63 0.81 -14.41
C ALA A 68 -0.94 2.20 -13.82
N GLU A 69 -1.88 2.33 -12.87
CA GLU A 69 -2.12 3.59 -12.16
C GLU A 69 -0.95 3.95 -11.22
N MET A 70 -0.33 2.95 -10.59
CA MET A 70 0.87 3.16 -9.75
C MET A 70 2.04 3.70 -10.59
N GLU A 71 2.30 3.09 -11.74
CA GLU A 71 3.34 3.54 -12.68
C GLU A 71 3.13 5.00 -13.10
N LYS A 72 1.88 5.37 -13.41
CA LYS A 72 1.55 6.76 -13.77
C LYS A 72 1.84 7.75 -12.64
N ILE A 73 1.54 7.39 -11.39
CA ILE A 73 1.80 8.25 -10.24
C ILE A 73 3.30 8.45 -10.06
N VAL A 74 4.08 7.37 -10.14
CA VAL A 74 5.54 7.41 -10.03
C VAL A 74 6.13 8.33 -11.10
N ILE A 75 5.72 8.17 -12.35
CA ILE A 75 6.16 9.04 -13.45
C ILE A 75 5.82 10.50 -13.15
N ARG A 76 4.59 10.81 -12.73
CA ARG A 76 4.18 12.22 -12.45
C ARG A 76 4.96 12.85 -11.29
N ILE A 77 5.32 12.08 -10.27
CA ILE A 77 6.14 12.55 -9.14
C ILE A 77 7.57 12.80 -9.62
N THR A 78 8.18 11.83 -10.29
CA THR A 78 9.56 11.89 -10.76
C THR A 78 9.77 12.98 -11.82
N GLU A 79 8.80 13.17 -12.71
CA GLU A 79 8.81 14.25 -13.71
C GLU A 79 8.41 15.61 -13.12
N LYS A 80 8.05 15.67 -11.83
CA LYS A 80 7.59 16.90 -11.16
C LYS A 80 6.47 17.59 -11.94
N SER A 81 5.47 16.81 -12.33
CA SER A 81 4.32 17.31 -13.09
C SER A 81 3.69 18.53 -12.39
N PRO A 82 3.36 19.62 -13.10
CA PRO A 82 2.72 20.80 -12.50
C PRO A 82 1.45 20.47 -11.72
N LYS A 83 0.73 19.43 -12.12
CA LYS A 83 -0.47 18.94 -11.44
C LYS A 83 -0.18 18.32 -10.07
N VAL A 84 0.98 17.67 -9.91
CA VAL A 84 1.43 17.09 -8.64
C VAL A 84 2.04 18.17 -7.76
N MET A 85 2.90 19.02 -8.32
CA MET A 85 3.56 20.10 -7.57
C MET A 85 2.61 21.21 -7.10
N ALA A 86 1.47 21.40 -7.77
CA ALA A 86 0.43 22.33 -7.34
C ALA A 86 -0.29 21.87 -6.06
N GLU A 87 -0.20 20.58 -5.71
CA GLU A 87 -0.76 20.08 -4.46
C GLU A 87 0.28 20.23 -3.35
N VAL A 88 0.01 21.14 -2.40
CA VAL A 88 0.84 21.43 -1.22
C VAL A 88 1.37 20.15 -0.52
N PRO A 89 0.54 19.12 -0.22
CA PRO A 89 1.04 17.92 0.44
C PRO A 89 2.04 17.12 -0.43
N LEU A 90 1.94 17.17 -1.76
CA LEU A 90 2.82 16.43 -2.66
C LEU A 90 4.12 17.18 -2.98
N GLY A 91 4.19 18.48 -2.68
CA GLY A 91 5.38 19.30 -2.91
C GLY A 91 6.61 18.87 -2.10
N ALA A 92 6.42 18.11 -1.02
CA ALA A 92 7.51 17.53 -0.23
C ALA A 92 8.14 16.27 -0.86
N LEU A 93 7.47 15.64 -1.84
CA LEU A 93 7.98 14.45 -2.51
C LEU A 93 9.12 14.84 -3.46
N THR A 94 10.30 14.26 -3.23
CA THR A 94 11.51 14.53 -4.03
C THR A 94 11.66 13.57 -5.20
N GLY A 95 11.08 12.38 -5.10
CA GLY A 95 11.06 11.34 -6.13
C GLY A 95 10.20 10.16 -5.71
N ALA A 96 9.98 9.22 -6.62
CA ALA A 96 9.30 7.95 -6.37
C ALA A 96 9.95 6.84 -7.21
N GLU A 97 9.99 5.63 -6.67
CA GLU A 97 10.52 4.44 -7.32
C GLU A 97 9.58 3.25 -7.06
N ILE A 98 9.46 2.35 -8.05
CA ILE A 98 8.68 1.12 -7.92
C ILE A 98 9.59 0.01 -7.44
N ILE A 99 9.23 -0.61 -6.31
CA ILE A 99 9.84 -1.84 -5.85
C ILE A 99 8.96 -2.98 -6.37
N ASP A 100 9.36 -3.58 -7.50
CA ASP A 100 8.64 -4.71 -8.11
C ASP A 100 8.78 -5.97 -7.23
N GLU A 101 7.89 -6.14 -6.27
CA GLU A 101 7.70 -7.44 -5.59
C GLU A 101 6.37 -8.06 -6.05
N PRO A 102 6.41 -9.18 -6.82
CA PRO A 102 5.20 -9.89 -7.17
C PRO A 102 4.59 -10.50 -5.91
N ILE A 103 3.52 -9.87 -5.40
CA ILE A 103 2.74 -10.39 -4.27
C ILE A 103 1.96 -11.61 -4.78
N SER A 104 2.60 -12.78 -4.74
CA SER A 104 1.95 -14.07 -5.02
C SER A 104 0.94 -14.34 -3.91
N SER A 105 -0.35 -14.10 -4.21
CA SER A 105 -1.45 -14.43 -3.31
C SER A 105 -1.45 -15.94 -3.07
N ALA A 106 -0.95 -16.37 -1.89
CA ALA A 106 -0.96 -17.77 -1.49
C ALA A 106 -2.40 -18.32 -1.53
N ALA A 107 -2.60 -19.29 -2.41
CA ALA A 107 -3.87 -19.96 -2.61
C ALA A 107 -4.39 -20.58 -1.30
N SER A 108 -5.68 -20.36 -1.01
CA SER A 108 -6.38 -20.96 0.13
C SER A 108 -6.24 -22.48 0.13
N GLN A 109 -5.43 -23.01 1.05
CA GLN A 109 -5.27 -24.44 1.24
C GLN A 109 -6.50 -24.99 1.95
N LYS A 110 -7.48 -25.48 1.17
CA LYS A 110 -8.63 -26.22 1.70
C LYS A 110 -8.15 -27.60 2.14
N TYR A 111 -7.73 -27.72 3.39
CA TYR A 111 -7.55 -29.03 4.01
C TYR A 111 -8.93 -29.67 4.22
N SER A 112 -9.28 -30.61 3.34
CA SER A 112 -10.41 -31.51 3.55
C SER A 112 -10.03 -32.50 4.65
N PHE A 113 -10.43 -32.22 5.88
CA PHE A 113 -10.33 -33.14 7.01
C PHE A 113 -11.34 -34.28 6.83
N ILE A 114 -11.05 -35.20 5.92
CA ILE A 114 -11.64 -36.55 5.98
C ILE A 114 -10.75 -37.35 6.92
N PHE A 115 -11.00 -37.21 8.23
CA PHE A 115 -10.49 -38.13 9.23
C PHE A 115 -11.30 -39.43 9.12
N LEU A 116 -10.87 -40.31 8.20
CA LEU A 116 -11.30 -41.69 8.23
C LEU A 116 -10.62 -42.37 9.43
N PHE A 117 -11.45 -42.69 10.43
CA PHE A 117 -11.34 -43.83 11.32
C PHE A 117 -10.02 -44.62 11.22
N PHE A 118 -9.00 -44.20 11.95
CA PHE A 118 -8.01 -45.12 12.48
C PHE A 118 -8.32 -45.28 13.97
N PRO A 119 -8.85 -46.43 14.42
CA PRO A 119 -8.81 -46.76 15.83
C PRO A 119 -7.34 -47.05 16.15
N VAL A 120 -6.58 -46.04 16.52
CA VAL A 120 -5.29 -46.25 17.18
C VAL A 120 -5.63 -46.76 18.57
N LEU A 121 -5.71 -48.08 18.63
CA LEU A 121 -5.58 -48.96 19.76
C LEU A 121 -4.49 -48.42 20.71
N ILE A 122 -4.88 -47.61 21.71
CA ILE A 122 -4.02 -47.26 22.84
C ILE A 122 -3.98 -48.50 23.75
N ILE A 123 -3.24 -49.52 23.33
CA ILE A 123 -2.70 -50.52 24.26
C ILE A 123 -1.34 -49.97 24.68
N GLY A 124 -1.25 -49.54 25.93
CA GLY A 124 0.03 -49.41 26.60
C GLY A 124 0.21 -48.14 27.42
N VAL A 125 0.19 -48.34 28.74
CA VAL A 125 0.90 -47.56 29.78
C VAL A 125 0.22 -46.20 30.08
N VAL A 126 -0.32 -45.92 31.26
CA VAL A 126 0.28 -45.98 32.61
C VAL A 126 -0.85 -46.10 33.66
N THR A 127 -0.86 -47.18 34.46
CA THR A 127 -0.95 -47.19 35.94
C THR A 127 -0.70 -48.60 36.43
#